data_AF-A0A970BW40-F1
#
_entry.id   AF-A0A970BW40-F1
#
_cell.length_a   1.000
_cell.length_b   1.000
_cell.length_c   1.000
_cell.angle_alpha   90.00
_cell.angle_beta   90.00
_cell.angle_gamma   90.00
#
_symmetry.space_group_name_H-M   'P 1'
#
loop_
_entity.id
_entity.type
_entity.pdbx_description
1 polymer ?
#
loop_
_entity_poly.entity_id
_entity_poly.type
_entity_poly.pdbx_seq_one_letter_code
_entity_poly.pdbx_strand_id
1 'polypeptide(L)'
;MSVPHGAQVAIVGPNGAGKSTLFKTLVGLLPVWSGRILLHGRPPGSQTDPIAYVPQREEIHWDFPVTVHDVVMMGRYGRLGWLRRPGAADREVVARCLHELGIAELEKRAIGELSGGQQQRVFLARALAQEPHVLLLDEPFTGVDVGAREALLALIGRLREQGITVLVSTHDMETAARRFELVALLNGRLVAYGEPSAVFTPDHLTEAFGGQALFLGGMVVIDQCCPGHVGDGEEHRHSHEPHARPR
;
A
#
# COMPACT_ATOMS: atom_id res chain seq x y z
N MET A 1 -7.01 -16.41 -5.79
CA MET A 1 -5.84 -15.96 -6.57
C MET A 1 -4.59 -16.69 -6.08
N SER A 2 -3.57 -16.84 -6.94
CA SER A 2 -2.25 -17.37 -6.58
C SER A 2 -1.21 -16.37 -7.06
N VAL A 3 -0.28 -15.99 -6.19
CA VAL A 3 0.74 -14.98 -6.48
C VAL A 3 2.08 -15.69 -6.70
N PRO A 4 2.73 -15.53 -7.86
CA PRO A 4 4.06 -16.10 -8.11
C PRO A 4 5.11 -15.51 -7.18
N HIS A 5 6.15 -16.29 -6.89
CA HIS A 5 7.28 -15.82 -6.10
C HIS A 5 8.03 -14.69 -6.84
N GLY A 6 8.39 -13.63 -6.12
CA GLY A 6 9.04 -12.44 -6.68
C GLY A 6 8.11 -11.54 -7.50
N ALA A 7 6.81 -11.86 -7.58
CA ALA A 7 5.87 -11.04 -8.32
C ALA A 7 5.63 -9.69 -7.64
N GLN A 8 5.34 -8.69 -8.46
CA GLN A 8 4.86 -7.37 -8.02
C GLN A 8 3.39 -7.26 -8.37
N VAL A 9 2.54 -7.13 -7.35
CA VAL A 9 1.09 -7.12 -7.51
C VAL A 9 0.51 -5.81 -6.98
N ALA A 10 -0.23 -5.10 -7.82
CA ALA A 10 -1.07 -3.99 -7.37
C ALA A 10 -2.44 -4.52 -6.94
N ILE A 11 -2.85 -4.17 -5.73
CA ILE A 11 -4.16 -4.45 -5.15
C ILE A 11 -4.99 -3.18 -5.31
N VAL A 12 -5.88 -3.18 -6.31
CA VAL A 12 -6.59 -1.99 -6.78
C VAL A 12 -8.07 -2.08 -6.43
N GLY A 13 -8.66 -0.97 -6.02
CA GLY A 13 -10.10 -0.90 -5.73
C GLY A 13 -10.46 0.39 -5.00
N PRO A 14 -11.76 0.75 -4.95
CA PRO A 14 -12.22 1.95 -4.26
C PRO A 14 -11.92 1.91 -2.76
N ASN A 15 -12.13 3.04 -2.09
CA ASN A 15 -12.09 3.09 -0.63
C ASN A 15 -13.17 2.18 -0.06
N GLY A 16 -12.83 1.41 0.97
CA GLY A 16 -13.72 0.39 1.53
C GLY A 16 -13.80 -0.92 0.75
N ALA A 17 -13.06 -1.09 -0.36
CA ALA A 17 -13.04 -2.34 -1.14
C ALA A 17 -12.48 -3.58 -0.40
N GLY A 18 -11.89 -3.39 0.79
CA GLY A 18 -11.31 -4.46 1.59
C GLY A 18 -9.80 -4.69 1.41
N LYS A 19 -9.06 -3.76 0.79
CA LYS A 19 -7.60 -3.87 0.56
C LYS A 19 -6.82 -4.03 1.87
N SER A 20 -7.00 -3.13 2.82
CA SER A 20 -6.37 -3.20 4.16
C SER A 20 -6.85 -4.41 4.95
N THR A 21 -8.12 -4.81 4.79
CA THR A 21 -8.66 -6.03 5.43
C THR A 21 -7.96 -7.28 4.88
N LEU A 22 -7.76 -7.37 3.56
CA LEU A 22 -7.00 -8.45 2.93
C LEU A 22 -5.58 -8.51 3.51
N PHE A 23 -4.87 -7.39 3.59
CA PHE A 23 -3.51 -7.35 4.13
C PHE A 23 -3.45 -7.76 5.61
N LYS A 24 -4.32 -7.20 6.44
CA LYS A 24 -4.42 -7.57 7.87
C LYS A 24 -4.75 -9.06 8.04
N THR A 25 -5.54 -9.65 7.15
CA THR A 25 -5.83 -11.09 7.15
C THR A 25 -4.60 -11.91 6.71
N LEU A 26 -3.85 -11.48 5.70
CA LEU A 26 -2.63 -12.15 5.23
C LEU A 26 -1.54 -12.22 6.32
N VAL A 27 -1.40 -11.18 7.15
CA VAL A 27 -0.47 -11.18 8.29
C VAL A 27 -1.05 -11.78 9.57
N GLY A 28 -2.28 -12.29 9.55
CA GLY A 28 -2.91 -12.93 10.70
C GLY A 28 -3.41 -11.97 11.79
N LEU A 29 -3.52 -10.67 11.50
CA LEU A 29 -4.13 -9.69 12.41
C LEU A 29 -5.66 -9.76 12.44
N LEU A 30 -6.27 -10.30 11.38
CA LEU A 30 -7.71 -10.57 11.32
C LEU A 30 -7.97 -12.05 11.03
N PRO A 31 -8.99 -12.66 11.66
CA PRO A 31 -9.34 -14.05 11.40
C PRO A 31 -9.97 -14.21 10.01
N VAL A 32 -9.65 -15.32 9.34
CA VAL A 32 -10.29 -15.71 8.08
C VAL A 32 -11.67 -16.28 8.39
N TRP A 33 -12.73 -15.62 7.92
CA TRP A 33 -14.10 -16.12 8.14
C TRP A 33 -14.45 -17.33 7.26
N SER A 34 -13.97 -17.34 6.02
CA SER A 34 -14.13 -18.47 5.09
C SER A 34 -12.97 -18.54 4.09
N GLY A 35 -12.75 -19.73 3.52
CA GLY A 35 -11.64 -19.98 2.61
C GLY A 35 -10.33 -20.34 3.32
N ARG A 36 -9.22 -20.30 2.58
CA ARG A 36 -7.88 -20.65 3.07
C ARG A 36 -6.83 -19.73 2.45
N ILE A 37 -5.86 -19.32 3.26
CA ILE A 37 -4.66 -18.60 2.84
C ILE A 37 -3.50 -19.58 3.00
N LEU A 38 -2.65 -19.67 1.98
CA LEU A 38 -1.47 -20.52 2.00
C LEU A 38 -0.26 -19.70 1.55
N LEU A 39 0.76 -19.61 2.41
CA LEU A 39 2.09 -19.11 2.09
C LEU A 39 3.02 -20.31 1.88
N HIS A 40 3.57 -20.44 0.67
CA HIS A 40 4.36 -21.60 0.25
C HIS A 40 3.69 -22.95 0.60
N GLY A 41 2.37 -23.02 0.41
CA GLY A 41 1.57 -24.23 0.64
C GLY A 41 1.16 -24.48 2.10
N ARG A 42 1.48 -23.58 3.04
CA ARG A 42 1.14 -23.73 4.47
C ARG A 42 0.35 -22.52 5.01
N PRO A 43 -0.45 -22.67 6.08
CA PRO A 43 -1.19 -21.54 6.67
C PRO A 43 -0.26 -20.40 7.14
N PRO A 44 -0.70 -19.13 7.13
CA PRO A 44 0.03 -18.03 7.75
C PRO A 44 0.43 -18.35 9.19
N GLY A 45 1.65 -17.97 9.61
CA GLY A 45 2.17 -18.24 10.96
C GLY A 45 2.71 -19.64 11.21
N SER A 46 2.61 -20.57 10.25
CA SER A 46 3.18 -21.93 10.36
C SER A 46 4.66 -22.05 9.95
N GLN A 47 5.23 -20.99 9.37
CA GLN A 47 6.61 -20.93 8.91
C GLN A 47 7.38 -19.80 9.60
N THR A 48 8.71 -19.92 9.57
CA THR A 48 9.66 -18.83 9.88
C THR A 48 9.74 -17.77 8.79
N ASP A 49 9.00 -17.92 7.69
CA ASP A 49 9.02 -17.00 6.55
C ASP A 49 8.29 -15.71 6.92
N PRO A 50 9.01 -14.59 7.10
CA PRO A 50 8.41 -13.35 7.54
C PRO A 50 7.60 -12.73 6.40
N ILE A 51 6.35 -12.41 6.68
CA ILE A 51 5.57 -11.44 5.92
C ILE A 51 5.72 -10.10 6.64
N ALA A 52 6.27 -9.10 5.95
CA ALA A 52 6.33 -7.76 6.49
C ALA A 52 5.14 -6.94 5.98
N TYR A 53 4.51 -6.17 6.87
CA TYR A 53 3.41 -5.28 6.55
C TYR A 53 3.73 -3.85 6.96
N VAL A 54 3.62 -2.94 6.02
CA VAL A 54 3.71 -1.49 6.25
C VAL A 54 2.28 -0.93 6.16
N PRO A 55 1.68 -0.51 7.29
CA PRO A 55 0.35 0.07 7.30
C PRO A 55 0.33 1.45 6.67
N GLN A 56 -0.88 1.97 6.48
CA GLN A 56 -1.11 3.35 6.09
C GLN A 56 -0.53 4.32 7.13
N ARG A 57 -0.11 5.49 6.66
CA ARG A 57 0.62 6.47 7.49
C ARG A 57 -0.24 7.00 8.65
N GLU A 58 -1.54 7.13 8.42
CA GLU A 58 -2.53 7.63 9.38
C GLU A 58 -2.76 6.65 10.55
N GLU A 59 -2.42 5.36 10.38
CA GLU A 59 -2.53 4.35 11.44
C GLU A 59 -1.32 4.37 12.42
N ILE A 60 -0.31 5.21 12.16
CA ILE A 60 0.93 5.25 12.94
C ILE A 60 0.95 6.46 13.87
N HIS A 61 1.26 6.23 15.14
CA HIS A 61 1.55 7.30 16.09
C HIS A 61 3.03 7.72 15.97
N TRP A 62 3.27 8.96 15.55
CA TRP A 62 4.61 9.48 15.26
C TRP A 62 5.33 10.07 16.47
N ASP A 63 4.59 10.37 17.54
CA ASP A 63 5.09 11.07 18.74
C ASP A 63 5.82 10.16 19.74
N PHE A 64 6.19 8.94 19.34
CA PHE A 64 6.94 8.04 20.21
C PHE A 64 8.40 8.51 20.36
N PRO A 65 8.95 8.51 21.59
CA PRO A 65 10.31 8.99 21.88
C PRO A 65 11.35 7.91 21.51
N VAL A 66 11.38 7.52 20.24
CA VAL A 66 12.29 6.49 19.70
C VAL A 66 13.06 7.04 18.50
N THR A 67 14.30 6.57 18.34
CA THR A 67 15.12 6.96 17.20
C THR A 67 14.77 6.15 15.95
N VAL A 68 15.23 6.62 14.79
CA VAL A 68 15.16 5.86 13.53
C VAL A 68 15.79 4.48 13.69
N HIS A 69 16.98 4.39 14.30
CA HIS A 69 17.63 3.11 14.58
C HIS A 69 16.73 2.17 15.36
N ASP A 70 16.11 2.66 16.44
CA ASP A 70 15.28 1.84 17.31
C ASP A 70 14.10 1.26 16.54
N VAL A 71 13.45 2.06 15.71
CA VAL A 71 12.31 1.62 14.89
C VAL A 71 12.73 0.55 13.89
N VAL A 72 13.87 0.72 13.21
CA VAL A 72 14.37 -0.29 12.27
C VAL A 72 14.82 -1.57 13.00
N MET A 73 15.45 -1.43 14.17
CA MET A 73 15.86 -2.54 15.04
C MET A 73 14.66 -3.37 15.52
N MET A 74 13.49 -2.77 15.74
CA MET A 74 12.26 -3.51 16.07
C MET A 74 11.87 -4.51 14.98
N GLY A 75 12.27 -4.31 13.73
CA GLY A 75 12.11 -5.29 12.65
C GLY A 75 12.88 -6.59 12.87
N ARG A 76 13.89 -6.58 13.74
CA ARG A 76 14.70 -7.78 14.07
C ARG A 76 14.08 -8.63 15.17
N TYR A 77 13.22 -8.05 16.02
CA TYR A 77 12.70 -8.73 17.20
C TYR A 77 11.89 -9.99 16.91
N GLY A 78 11.18 -10.06 15.77
CA GLY A 78 10.48 -11.28 15.35
C GLY A 78 11.42 -12.47 15.08
N ARG A 79 12.70 -12.20 14.82
CA ARG A 79 13.75 -13.22 14.65
C ARG A 79 14.53 -13.51 15.93
N LEU A 80 14.41 -12.67 16.94
CA LEU A 80 15.04 -12.90 18.23
C LEU A 80 14.19 -13.87 19.04
N GLY A 81 14.83 -14.89 19.61
CA GLY A 81 14.18 -15.71 20.64
C GLY A 81 13.82 -14.85 21.86
N TRP A 82 12.84 -15.31 22.66
CA TRP A 82 12.22 -14.59 23.79
C TRP A 82 13.15 -13.88 24.79
N LEU A 83 14.45 -14.21 24.83
CA LEU A 83 15.42 -13.68 25.79
C LEU A 83 16.72 -13.17 25.14
N ARG A 84 16.76 -13.05 23.81
CA ARG A 84 17.97 -12.61 23.09
C ARG A 84 17.94 -11.12 22.81
N ARG A 85 19.07 -10.45 23.08
CA ARG A 85 19.31 -9.06 22.68
C ARG A 85 19.85 -9.03 21.24
N PRO A 86 19.59 -7.95 20.48
CA PRO A 86 20.18 -7.75 19.15
C PRO A 86 21.70 -7.88 19.14
N GLY A 87 22.20 -8.73 18.25
CA GLY A 87 23.63 -8.98 18.07
C GLY A 87 24.28 -8.03 17.07
N ALA A 88 25.53 -8.34 16.73
CA ALA A 88 26.25 -7.62 15.66
C ALA A 88 25.57 -7.82 14.29
N ALA A 89 25.12 -9.04 13.99
CA ALA A 89 24.41 -9.35 12.75
C ALA A 89 23.11 -8.54 12.59
N ASP A 90 22.36 -8.34 13.68
CA ASP A 90 21.13 -7.53 13.64
C ASP A 90 21.43 -6.06 13.36
N ARG A 91 22.48 -5.51 13.99
CA ARG A 91 22.96 -4.15 13.72
C ARG A 91 23.44 -3.97 12.28
N GLU A 92 24.09 -4.98 11.72
CA GLU A 92 24.51 -4.97 10.31
C GLU A 92 23.32 -4.94 9.35
N VAL A 93 22.28 -5.74 9.60
CA VAL A 93 21.04 -5.68 8.81
C VAL A 93 20.37 -4.31 8.93
N VAL A 94 20.27 -3.75 10.14
CA VAL A 94 19.70 -2.41 10.35
C VAL A 94 20.48 -1.36 9.56
N ALA A 95 21.80 -1.34 9.67
CA ALA A 95 22.65 -0.40 8.93
C ALA A 95 22.48 -0.55 7.41
N ARG A 96 22.42 -1.79 6.90
CA ARG A 96 22.14 -2.07 5.49
C ARG A 96 20.81 -1.49 5.04
N CYS A 97 19.72 -1.75 5.76
CA CYS A 97 18.38 -1.25 5.41
C CYS A 97 18.31 0.28 5.44
N LEU A 98 18.97 0.92 6.42
CA LEU A 98 19.05 2.39 6.48
C LEU A 98 19.81 2.97 5.28
N HIS A 99 20.89 2.31 4.85
CA HIS A 99 21.67 2.73 3.69
C HIS A 99 20.90 2.54 2.37
N GLU A 100 20.26 1.38 2.17
CA GLU A 100 19.48 1.06 0.97
C GLU A 100 18.32 2.05 0.74
N LEU A 101 17.81 2.65 1.82
CA LEU A 101 16.72 3.63 1.79
C LEU A 101 17.19 5.07 1.88
N GLY A 102 18.51 5.30 1.94
CA GLY A 102 19.11 6.63 1.96
C GLY A 102 18.66 7.46 3.16
N ILE A 103 18.67 6.84 4.36
CA ILE A 103 18.30 7.47 5.64
C ILE A 103 19.31 7.15 6.76
N ALA A 104 20.51 6.70 6.41
CA ALA A 104 21.54 6.30 7.37
C ALA A 104 22.01 7.47 8.26
N GLU A 105 22.08 8.68 7.72
CA GLU A 105 22.42 9.91 8.45
C GLU A 105 21.35 10.31 9.48
N LEU A 106 20.14 9.78 9.36
CA LEU A 106 19.02 10.06 10.25
C LEU A 106 18.91 9.04 11.40
N GLU A 107 19.78 8.03 11.44
CA GLU A 107 19.73 6.90 12.38
C GLU A 107 19.48 7.32 13.85
N LYS A 108 20.08 8.43 14.29
CA LYS A 108 19.99 8.92 15.68
C LYS A 108 18.88 9.95 15.91
N ARG A 109 18.18 10.40 14.87
CA ARG A 109 17.09 11.37 14.99
C ARG A 109 15.84 10.71 15.54
N ALA A 110 15.03 11.50 16.24
CA ALA A 110 13.72 11.03 16.68
C ALA A 110 12.78 10.91 15.46
N ILE A 111 11.95 9.86 15.44
CA ILE A 111 11.07 9.61 14.29
C ILE A 111 10.03 10.73 14.08
N GLY A 112 9.60 11.39 15.15
CA GLY A 112 8.68 12.53 15.11
C GLY A 112 9.26 13.79 14.45
N GLU A 113 10.58 13.91 14.34
CA GLU A 113 11.26 15.07 13.73
C GLU A 113 11.41 14.95 12.20
N LEU A 114 11.05 13.80 11.65
CA LEU A 114 11.26 13.48 10.24
C LEU A 114 10.13 14.03 9.34
N SER A 115 10.47 14.33 8.09
CA SER A 115 9.46 14.59 7.07
C SER A 115 8.62 13.33 6.79
N GLY A 116 7.43 13.50 6.20
CA GLY A 116 6.57 12.36 5.89
C GLY A 116 7.21 11.32 4.97
N GLY A 117 7.99 11.75 3.98
CA GLY A 117 8.74 10.84 3.10
C GLY A 117 9.85 10.10 3.83
N GLN A 118 10.54 10.76 4.78
CA GLN A 118 11.56 10.12 5.61
C GLN A 118 10.92 9.11 6.57
N GLN A 119 9.82 9.46 7.22
CA GLN A 119 9.00 8.58 8.05
C GLN A 119 8.59 7.30 7.32
N GLN A 120 8.09 7.43 6.09
CA GLN A 120 7.75 6.30 5.23
C GLN A 120 8.94 5.37 4.98
N ARG A 121 10.11 5.95 4.67
CA ARG A 121 11.35 5.19 4.47
C ARG A 121 11.79 4.47 5.74
N VAL A 122 11.62 5.06 6.93
CA VAL A 122 11.94 4.38 8.20
C VAL A 122 11.06 3.13 8.40
N PHE A 123 9.76 3.20 8.12
CA PHE A 123 8.87 2.04 8.24
C PHE A 123 9.17 0.96 7.22
N LEU A 124 9.56 1.38 6.01
CA LEU A 124 10.02 0.45 4.99
C LEU A 124 11.34 -0.22 5.40
N ALA A 125 12.27 0.52 6.01
CA ALA A 125 13.51 -0.02 6.55
C ALA A 125 13.23 -1.05 7.63
N ARG A 126 12.31 -0.75 8.55
CA ARG A 126 11.85 -1.70 9.59
C ARG A 126 11.24 -2.96 8.98
N ALA A 127 10.44 -2.83 7.93
CA ALA A 127 9.86 -3.97 7.23
C ALA A 127 10.93 -4.82 6.54
N LEU A 128 11.88 -4.21 5.83
CA LEU A 128 12.99 -4.90 5.17
C LEU A 128 13.98 -5.50 6.15
N ALA A 129 14.14 -4.92 7.33
CA ALA A 129 14.95 -5.49 8.40
C ALA A 129 14.40 -6.84 8.88
N GLN A 130 13.12 -7.16 8.64
CA GLN A 130 12.58 -8.50 8.85
C GLN A 130 13.05 -9.50 7.80
N GLU A 131 13.83 -9.09 6.79
CA GLU A 131 14.21 -9.82 5.56
C GLU A 131 13.06 -10.72 5.07
N PRO A 132 11.92 -10.11 4.68
CA PRO A 132 10.70 -10.83 4.37
C PRO A 132 10.76 -11.51 3.01
N HIS A 133 10.02 -12.61 2.85
CA HIS A 133 9.76 -13.18 1.52
C HIS A 133 8.59 -12.49 0.82
N VAL A 134 7.69 -11.88 1.61
CA VAL A 134 6.53 -11.13 1.13
C VAL A 134 6.46 -9.80 1.85
N LEU A 135 6.41 -8.71 1.09
CA LEU A 135 6.24 -7.35 1.58
C LEU A 135 4.87 -6.82 1.15
N LEU A 136 4.06 -6.43 2.13
CA LEU A 136 2.75 -5.81 1.94
C LEU A 136 2.84 -4.31 2.25
N LEU A 137 2.46 -3.46 1.30
CA LEU A 137 2.50 -2.01 1.45
C LEU A 137 1.10 -1.43 1.28
N ASP A 138 0.51 -0.93 2.36
CA ASP A 138 -0.85 -0.37 2.34
C ASP A 138 -0.82 1.13 1.98
N GLU A 139 -1.31 1.47 0.79
CA GLU A 139 -1.37 2.81 0.21
C GLU A 139 -0.08 3.64 0.37
N PRO A 140 1.09 3.10 -0.02
CA PRO A 140 2.38 3.72 0.29
C PRO A 140 2.69 4.95 -0.57
N PHE A 141 1.82 5.28 -1.53
CA PHE A 141 1.93 6.44 -2.42
C PHE A 141 1.05 7.62 -1.98
N THR A 142 0.22 7.45 -0.95
CA THR A 142 -0.71 8.50 -0.50
C THR A 142 0.07 9.60 0.22
N GLY A 143 -0.16 10.86 -0.20
CA GLY A 143 0.44 12.03 0.45
C GLY A 143 1.95 12.22 0.23
N VAL A 144 2.56 11.52 -0.74
CA VAL A 144 3.97 11.70 -1.11
C VAL A 144 4.11 12.42 -2.46
N ASP A 145 5.17 13.22 -2.62
CA ASP A 145 5.49 13.89 -3.88
C ASP A 145 5.92 12.90 -4.98
N VAL A 146 6.00 13.39 -6.22
CA VAL A 146 6.35 12.59 -7.40
C VAL A 146 7.74 11.96 -7.27
N GLY A 147 8.73 12.67 -6.72
CA GLY A 147 10.08 12.14 -6.56
C GLY A 147 10.14 11.01 -5.54
N ALA A 148 9.44 11.15 -4.42
CA ALA A 148 9.30 10.10 -3.41
C ALA A 148 8.58 8.86 -3.94
N ARG A 149 7.51 9.05 -4.74
CA ARG A 149 6.78 7.97 -5.41
C ARG A 149 7.70 7.18 -6.35
N GLU A 150 8.45 7.88 -7.19
CA GLU A 150 9.40 7.26 -8.14
C GLU A 150 10.50 6.48 -7.43
N ALA A 151 11.04 7.03 -6.33
CA ALA A 151 12.04 6.34 -5.52
C ALA A 151 11.48 5.04 -4.90
N LEU A 152 10.23 5.05 -4.44
CA LEU A 152 9.57 3.86 -3.91
C LEU A 152 9.31 2.81 -5.00
N LEU A 153 8.84 3.21 -6.17
CA LEU A 153 8.66 2.31 -7.31
C LEU A 153 9.99 1.67 -7.75
N ALA A 154 11.07 2.46 -7.78
CA ALA A 154 12.41 1.94 -8.08
C ALA A 154 12.89 0.94 -7.03
N LEU A 155 12.61 1.17 -5.75
CA LEU A 155 12.90 0.20 -4.69
C LEU A 155 12.10 -1.09 -4.87
N ILE A 156 10.80 -1.01 -5.12
CA ILE A 156 9.95 -2.20 -5.37
C ILE A 156 10.55 -3.02 -6.52
N GLY A 157 11.01 -2.34 -7.59
CA GLY A 157 11.80 -2.92 -8.69
C GLY A 157 12.99 -3.75 -8.22
N ARG A 158 13.86 -3.17 -7.37
CA ARG A 158 15.04 -3.87 -6.82
C ARG A 158 14.68 -5.04 -5.91
N LEU A 159 13.63 -4.92 -5.10
CA LEU A 159 13.18 -6.01 -4.22
C LEU A 159 12.75 -7.25 -5.03
N ARG A 160 12.18 -7.05 -6.21
CA ARG A 160 11.87 -8.15 -7.15
C ARG A 160 13.13 -8.86 -7.63
N GLU A 161 14.20 -8.13 -7.93
CA GLU A 161 15.49 -8.74 -8.33
C GLU A 161 16.09 -9.60 -7.20
N GLN A 162 15.73 -9.30 -5.95
CA GLN A 162 16.09 -10.08 -4.75
C GLN A 162 15.12 -11.25 -4.48
N GLY A 163 14.11 -11.47 -5.33
CA GLY A 163 13.11 -12.53 -5.17
C GLY A 163 12.01 -12.20 -4.14
N ILE A 164 11.95 -10.99 -3.63
CA ILE A 164 10.92 -10.58 -2.67
C ILE A 164 9.61 -10.33 -3.43
N THR A 165 8.54 -10.96 -2.96
CA THR A 165 7.19 -10.76 -3.51
C THR A 165 6.60 -9.49 -2.89
N VAL A 166 6.12 -8.55 -3.70
CA VAL A 166 5.59 -7.27 -3.19
C VAL A 166 4.14 -7.11 -3.59
N LEU A 167 3.27 -6.89 -2.61
CA LEU A 167 1.87 -6.51 -2.84
C LEU A 167 1.68 -5.07 -2.38
N VAL A 168 1.16 -4.23 -3.26
CA VAL A 168 0.94 -2.81 -2.98
C VAL A 168 -0.54 -2.50 -3.14
N SER A 169 -1.19 -2.01 -2.09
CA SER A 169 -2.54 -1.48 -2.24
C SER A 169 -2.47 -0.04 -2.77
N THR A 170 -3.36 0.28 -3.72
CA THR A 170 -3.47 1.62 -4.28
C THR A 170 -4.85 1.81 -4.90
N HIS A 171 -5.31 3.06 -4.97
CA HIS A 171 -6.46 3.45 -5.77
C HIS A 171 -6.03 4.06 -7.12
N ASP A 172 -4.72 4.30 -7.32
CA ASP A 172 -4.15 4.81 -8.57
C ASP A 172 -4.01 3.68 -9.60
N MET A 173 -5.00 3.59 -10.48
CA MET A 173 -5.05 2.60 -11.56
C MET A 173 -3.99 2.83 -12.63
N GLU A 174 -3.61 4.09 -12.89
CA GLU A 174 -2.62 4.39 -13.93
C GLU A 174 -1.24 3.87 -13.51
N THR A 175 -0.85 4.15 -12.26
CA THR A 175 0.38 3.60 -11.68
C THR A 175 0.34 2.07 -11.66
N ALA A 176 -0.79 1.48 -11.27
CA ALA A 176 -0.97 0.03 -11.29
C ALA A 176 -0.80 -0.55 -12.70
N ALA A 177 -1.38 0.08 -13.73
CA ALA A 177 -1.32 -0.39 -15.11
C ALA A 177 0.07 -0.32 -15.72
N ARG A 178 0.83 0.74 -15.39
CA ARG A 178 2.14 1.00 -15.99
C ARG A 178 3.31 0.34 -15.26
N ARG A 179 3.19 0.09 -13.96
CA ARG A 179 4.34 -0.24 -13.10
C ARG A 179 4.30 -1.63 -12.48
N PHE A 180 3.17 -2.33 -12.54
CA PHE A 180 3.01 -3.64 -11.92
C PHE A 180 2.77 -4.71 -12.98
N GLU A 181 3.34 -5.88 -12.74
CA GLU A 181 3.19 -7.06 -13.60
C GLU A 181 1.79 -7.66 -13.47
N LEU A 182 1.25 -7.66 -12.25
CA LEU A 182 -0.05 -8.24 -11.93
C LEU A 182 -0.91 -7.24 -11.17
N VAL A 183 -2.22 -7.32 -11.41
CA VAL A 183 -3.23 -6.52 -10.73
C VAL A 183 -4.29 -7.45 -10.16
N ALA A 184 -4.69 -7.19 -8.92
CA ALA A 184 -5.90 -7.74 -8.32
C ALA A 184 -6.90 -6.60 -8.13
N LEU A 185 -8.01 -6.65 -8.86
CA LEU A 185 -9.09 -5.68 -8.74
C LEU A 185 -10.09 -6.16 -7.69
N LEU A 186 -10.37 -5.33 -6.69
CA LEU A 186 -11.18 -5.65 -5.52
C LEU A 186 -12.32 -4.66 -5.33
N ASN A 187 -13.48 -5.19 -4.96
CA ASN A 187 -14.65 -4.43 -4.50
C ASN A 187 -15.48 -5.32 -3.57
N GLY A 188 -15.08 -5.46 -2.30
CA GLY A 188 -15.67 -6.41 -1.33
C GLY A 188 -15.38 -7.89 -1.65
N ARG A 189 -15.09 -8.21 -2.90
CA ARG A 189 -14.58 -9.48 -3.42
C ARG A 189 -13.54 -9.23 -4.52
N LEU A 190 -12.80 -10.26 -4.89
CA LEU A 190 -11.93 -10.23 -6.06
C LEU A 190 -12.81 -10.20 -7.33
N VAL A 191 -12.69 -9.11 -8.10
CA VAL A 191 -13.38 -8.91 -9.39
C VAL A 191 -12.57 -9.57 -10.50
N ALA A 192 -11.28 -9.24 -10.60
CA ALA A 192 -10.38 -9.78 -11.61
C ALA A 192 -8.94 -9.86 -11.08
N TYR A 193 -8.15 -10.78 -11.64
CA TYR A 193 -6.74 -10.96 -11.31
C TYR A 193 -5.94 -11.41 -12.53
N GLY A 194 -4.80 -10.77 -12.79
CA GLY A 194 -3.94 -11.07 -13.94
C GLY A 194 -3.11 -9.87 -14.36
N GLU A 195 -2.62 -9.89 -15.61
CA GLU A 195 -1.94 -8.74 -16.20
C GLU A 195 -2.88 -7.53 -16.30
N PRO A 196 -2.36 -6.29 -16.20
CA PRO A 196 -3.17 -5.08 -16.28
C PRO A 196 -4.11 -5.02 -17.49
N SER A 197 -3.65 -5.46 -18.66
CA SER A 197 -4.42 -5.48 -19.91
C SER A 197 -5.65 -6.39 -19.86
N ALA A 198 -5.58 -7.49 -19.11
CA ALA A 198 -6.68 -8.44 -18.92
C ALA A 198 -7.60 -8.04 -17.75
N VAL A 199 -7.08 -7.28 -16.78
CA VAL A 199 -7.82 -6.87 -15.59
C VAL A 199 -8.58 -5.57 -15.81
N PHE A 200 -7.96 -4.56 -16.43
CA PHE A 200 -8.56 -3.24 -16.66
C PHE A 200 -9.42 -3.19 -17.92
N THR A 201 -10.40 -4.08 -18.00
CA THR A 201 -11.45 -4.04 -19.03
C THR A 201 -12.61 -3.15 -18.56
N PRO A 202 -13.40 -2.57 -19.48
CA PRO A 202 -14.58 -1.79 -19.11
C PRO A 202 -15.52 -2.54 -18.16
N ASP A 203 -15.81 -3.81 -18.43
CA ASP A 203 -16.72 -4.63 -17.61
C ASP A 203 -16.21 -4.79 -16.17
N HIS A 204 -14.94 -5.16 -15.99
CA HIS A 204 -14.35 -5.34 -14.66
C HIS A 204 -14.32 -4.01 -13.88
N LEU A 205 -14.07 -2.91 -14.57
CA LEU A 205 -13.99 -1.58 -13.96
C LEU A 205 -15.37 -1.04 -13.58
N THR A 206 -16.38 -1.23 -14.41
CA THR A 206 -17.77 -0.93 -14.04
C THR A 206 -18.24 -1.80 -12.87
N GLU A 207 -17.84 -3.07 -12.81
CA GLU A 207 -18.15 -3.93 -11.67
C GLU A 207 -17.45 -3.48 -10.37
N ALA A 208 -16.19 -3.03 -10.46
CA ALA A 208 -15.39 -2.65 -9.30
C ALA A 208 -15.66 -1.23 -8.77
N PHE A 209 -15.95 -0.27 -9.65
CA PHE A 209 -16.12 1.15 -9.31
C PHE A 209 -17.54 1.69 -9.56
N GLY A 210 -18.44 0.86 -10.10
CA GLY A 210 -19.80 1.28 -10.45
C GLY A 210 -19.84 2.30 -11.59
N GLY A 211 -20.94 3.06 -11.66
CA GLY A 211 -21.14 4.14 -12.64
C GLY A 211 -20.30 5.40 -12.38
N GLN A 212 -19.40 5.38 -11.39
CA GLN A 212 -18.49 6.49 -11.11
C GLN A 212 -17.28 6.51 -12.05
N ALA A 213 -17.06 5.48 -12.87
CA ALA A 213 -15.97 5.45 -13.85
C ALA A 213 -16.47 5.87 -15.25
N LEU A 214 -16.02 7.03 -15.71
CA LEU A 214 -16.20 7.55 -17.07
C LEU A 214 -15.00 7.15 -17.94
N PHE A 215 -15.27 6.47 -19.04
CA PHE A 215 -14.25 6.05 -20.00
C PHE A 215 -14.13 7.07 -21.13
N LEU A 216 -13.01 7.78 -21.20
CA LEU A 216 -12.72 8.76 -22.25
C LEU A 216 -11.43 8.37 -22.98
N GLY A 217 -11.56 7.79 -24.18
CA GLY A 217 -10.45 7.58 -25.11
C GLY A 217 -9.27 6.77 -24.56
N GLY A 218 -9.51 5.77 -23.72
CA GLY A 218 -8.47 4.96 -23.07
C GLY A 218 -8.01 5.48 -21.70
N MET A 219 -8.57 6.59 -21.22
CA MET A 219 -8.44 7.05 -19.83
C MET A 219 -9.69 6.68 -19.03
N VAL A 220 -9.47 6.20 -17.80
CA VAL A 220 -10.53 5.97 -16.81
C VAL A 220 -10.55 7.19 -15.89
N VAL A 221 -11.65 7.94 -15.91
CA VAL A 221 -11.88 9.07 -15.02
C VAL A 221 -12.89 8.62 -13.99
N ILE A 222 -12.48 8.51 -12.73
CA ILE A 222 -13.40 8.20 -11.63
C ILE A 222 -13.93 9.53 -11.07
N ASP A 223 -15.24 9.74 -11.15
CA ASP A 223 -15.92 10.87 -10.52
C ASP A 223 -15.83 10.74 -9.00
N GLN A 224 -14.92 11.48 -8.40
CA GLN A 224 -14.75 11.59 -6.94
C GLN A 224 -15.75 12.61 -6.37
N CYS A 225 -17.05 12.37 -6.58
CA CYS A 225 -18.06 13.05 -5.79
C CYS A 225 -18.24 12.30 -4.46
N CYS A 226 -17.91 12.97 -3.35
CA CYS A 226 -18.09 12.50 -1.98
C CYS A 226 -19.49 11.89 -1.75
N PRO A 227 -19.62 10.74 -1.06
CA PRO A 227 -20.93 10.26 -0.66
C PRO A 227 -21.37 11.03 0.59
N GLY A 228 -22.31 11.97 0.45
CA GLY A 228 -22.90 12.62 1.61
C GLY A 228 -23.74 13.85 1.31
N HIS A 229 -24.91 13.66 0.70
CA HIS A 229 -26.22 14.13 1.20
C HIS A 229 -27.29 13.72 0.18
N VAL A 230 -28.08 12.69 0.56
CA VAL A 230 -29.40 12.45 -0.03
C VAL A 230 -30.41 12.87 1.03
N GLY A 231 -31.30 13.80 0.65
CA GLY A 231 -32.39 14.37 1.45
C GLY A 231 -32.38 15.90 1.32
N ASP A 232 -33.40 16.62 0.88
CA ASP A 232 -34.77 16.30 0.47
C ASP A 232 -35.15 17.30 -0.64
N GLY A 233 -36.20 17.00 -1.39
CA GLY A 233 -36.56 17.72 -2.61
C GLY A 233 -36.93 19.19 -2.40
N GLU A 234 -36.47 20.03 -3.32
CA GLU A 234 -37.09 21.30 -3.67
C GLU A 234 -36.79 21.61 -5.14
N GLU A 235 -37.86 21.78 -5.94
CA GLU A 235 -37.80 22.21 -7.33
C GLU A 235 -37.24 23.64 -7.43
N HIS A 236 -35.96 23.78 -7.77
CA HIS A 236 -35.43 25.08 -8.17
C HIS A 236 -35.68 25.33 -9.66
N ARG A 237 -36.80 26.00 -9.95
CA ARG A 237 -37.06 26.69 -11.22
C ARG A 237 -36.03 27.80 -11.41
N HIS A 238 -35.19 27.70 -12.44
CA HIS A 238 -34.34 28.79 -12.90
C HIS A 238 -35.16 29.79 -13.72
N SER A 239 -35.50 30.94 -13.13
CA SER A 239 -35.93 32.13 -13.87
C SER A 239 -34.70 32.88 -14.39
N HIS A 240 -34.58 32.95 -15.71
CA HIS A 240 -33.66 33.82 -16.44
C HIS A 240 -34.11 35.29 -16.32
N GLU A 241 -33.23 36.17 -15.85
CA GLU A 241 -33.30 37.60 -16.14
C GLU A 241 -31.92 38.10 -16.63
N PRO A 242 -31.84 38.80 -17.78
CA PRO A 242 -30.58 39.34 -18.29
C PRO A 242 -30.35 40.76 -17.77
N HIS A 243 -29.19 41.00 -17.15
CA HIS A 243 -28.73 42.35 -16.82
C HIS A 243 -28.24 43.08 -18.08
N ALA A 244 -29.01 44.06 -18.53
CA ALA A 244 -28.58 45.09 -19.46
C ALA A 244 -27.89 46.26 -18.71
N ARG A 245 -26.75 46.73 -19.23
CA ARG A 245 -26.25 48.12 -19.06
C ARG A 245 -26.78 48.95 -20.25
N PRO A 246 -27.07 50.28 -20.15
CA PRO A 246 -26.09 51.37 -19.96
C PRO A 246 -26.64 52.52 -19.06
N ARG A 247 -25.90 53.57 -18.64
CA ARG A 247 -24.89 54.44 -19.26
C ARG A 247 -23.81 54.85 -18.27
#